data_AF-A0A2N9I960-F1
#
_entry.id   AF-A0A2N9I960-F1
#
_cell.length_a   1.000
_cell.length_b   1.000
_cell.length_c   1.000
_cell.angle_alpha   90.00
_cell.angle_beta   90.00
_cell.angle_gamma   90.00
#
_symmetry.space_group_name_H-M   'P 1'
#
loop_
_entity.id
_entity.type
_entity.pdbx_description
1 polymer ?
#
loop_
_entity_poly.entity_id
_entity_poly.type
_entity_poly.pdbx_seq_one_letter_code
_entity_poly.pdbx_strand_id
1 'polypeptide(L)'
;MVDNGSSADILYLPAYQQMRLDKDKLRPMDAPLVGFTGDKVCPVGIVTLPITVGTHPKTVSKTVDFLVVNCPSAYNAIIGRPTLNRLRAVTSTYHLLLKFPTEHGIGEVRGDQVAARECYLASLGPGGQNQTMTIEEQKILVKPSGELDTIGLEDGRPERTAKIGADLPPKMKESLVQFLKENKDVFAWSHEDMPGIDPSIISHKLNVNPSLRPIKQKRRVFAPERNNAIMEEVDKLLAANFIREVFYPDWLANVVMVKKSTGKWRMCVDFTDLNKACPKDSFPLPRIDQLVDSTAGHKLLTFMDAFSGYNQIVMDESDQEKTSFITSRGLFCYKVMPFGLKNAGATYQRLMNRMFHDQIGRNVEVYVDDMLRGIEANPDKIKAILEMQPPKSTKEVQRLTGRIAALNRFMSRSTDKCLPFFKTLKKAFEWTDECQQAFEELKNQFRTNPRRRKTTVARLLHE
;
A
#
# COMPACT_ATOMS: atom_id res chain seq x y z
N MET A 1 25.24 -1.80 -0.43
CA MET A 1 26.14 -2.92 -0.06
C MET A 1 26.31 -2.97 1.44
N VAL A 2 26.42 -4.15 2.03
CA VAL A 2 26.86 -4.33 3.42
C VAL A 2 28.31 -4.81 3.40
N ASP A 3 29.21 -4.04 4.00
CA ASP A 3 30.64 -4.31 4.00
C ASP A 3 31.18 -4.39 5.42
N ASN A 4 31.58 -5.59 5.82
CA ASN A 4 32.17 -5.86 7.14
C ASN A 4 33.58 -5.25 7.29
N GLY A 5 34.27 -4.94 6.18
CA GLY A 5 35.61 -4.36 6.18
C GLY A 5 35.61 -2.84 6.33
N SER A 6 34.55 -2.17 5.84
CA SER A 6 34.49 -0.71 5.86
C SER A 6 34.48 -0.14 7.29
N SER A 7 35.34 0.85 7.53
CA SER A 7 35.38 1.64 8.77
C SER A 7 34.37 2.78 8.79
N ALA A 8 33.70 3.07 7.67
CA ALA A 8 32.76 4.17 7.52
C ALA A 8 31.48 3.73 6.78
N ASP A 9 30.39 4.43 7.05
CA ASP A 9 29.18 4.36 6.24
C ASP A 9 29.30 5.39 5.11
N ILE A 10 29.09 4.95 3.86
CA ILE A 10 29.33 5.76 2.67
C ILE A 10 28.03 5.92 1.90
N LEU A 11 27.73 7.14 1.46
CA LEU A 11 26.65 7.44 0.54
C LEU A 11 27.24 8.07 -0.72
N TYR A 12 26.90 7.55 -1.90
CA TYR A 12 27.45 8.13 -3.13
C TYR A 12 26.69 9.40 -3.51
N LEU A 13 27.39 10.42 -4.00
CA LEU A 13 26.82 11.74 -4.30
C LEU A 13 25.60 11.67 -5.24
N PRO A 14 25.59 10.84 -6.31
CA PRO A 14 24.39 10.68 -7.14
C PRO A 14 23.16 10.19 -6.35
N ALA A 15 23.37 9.25 -5.41
CA ALA A 15 22.31 8.77 -4.52
C ALA A 15 21.80 9.90 -3.61
N TYR A 16 22.71 10.68 -3.02
CA TYR A 16 22.34 11.86 -2.22
C TYR A 16 21.50 12.88 -3.00
N GLN A 17 21.87 13.15 -4.26
CA GLN A 17 21.14 14.06 -5.14
C GLN A 17 19.75 13.52 -5.51
N GLN A 18 19.63 12.21 -5.76
CA GLN A 18 18.34 11.57 -6.04
C GLN A 18 17.38 11.62 -4.84
N MET A 19 17.91 11.63 -3.61
CA MET A 19 17.10 11.80 -2.39
C MET A 19 16.50 13.20 -2.21
N ARG A 20 16.87 14.18 -3.06
CA ARG A 20 16.36 15.57 -3.04
C ARG A 20 16.50 16.26 -1.67
N LEU A 21 17.55 15.93 -0.93
CA LEU A 21 17.86 16.57 0.34
C LEU A 21 18.59 17.89 0.11
N ASP A 22 18.30 18.89 0.95
CA ASP A 22 18.93 20.21 0.88
C ASP A 22 20.46 20.10 1.01
N LYS A 23 21.20 20.84 0.18
CA LYS A 23 22.67 20.87 0.23
C LYS A 23 23.20 21.38 1.58
N ASP A 24 22.42 22.19 2.27
CA ASP A 24 22.77 22.79 3.57
C ASP A 24 22.85 21.76 4.72
N LYS A 25 22.38 20.52 4.50
CA LYS A 25 22.51 19.43 5.47
C LYS A 25 23.88 18.73 5.44
N LEU A 26 24.73 19.04 4.46
CA LEU A 26 26.08 18.51 4.38
C LEU A 26 27.01 19.32 5.29
N ARG A 27 27.50 18.67 6.35
CA ARG A 27 28.53 19.25 7.20
C ARG A 27 29.90 19.06 6.53
N PRO A 28 30.76 20.10 6.48
CA PRO A 28 32.08 19.97 5.89
C PRO A 28 32.95 18.95 6.63
N MET A 29 33.80 18.23 5.89
CA MET A 29 34.73 17.25 6.44
C MET A 29 36.02 17.23 5.62
N ASP A 30 37.15 17.50 6.28
CA ASP A 30 38.45 17.63 5.63
C ASP A 30 39.32 16.37 5.72
N ALA A 31 38.79 15.29 6.29
CA ALA A 31 39.51 14.03 6.44
C ALA A 31 39.25 13.09 5.24
N PRO A 32 40.29 12.69 4.48
CA PRO A 32 40.13 11.78 3.35
C PRO A 32 39.86 10.34 3.81
N LEU A 33 39.04 9.63 3.05
CA LEU A 33 38.90 8.18 3.16
C LEU A 33 40.06 7.50 2.42
N VAL A 34 40.68 6.53 3.07
CA VAL A 34 41.81 5.78 2.51
C VAL A 34 41.38 4.34 2.24
N GLY A 35 41.44 3.93 0.97
CA GLY A 35 41.20 2.57 0.53
C GLY A 35 42.38 1.64 0.84
N PHE A 36 42.15 0.33 0.75
CA PHE A 36 43.17 -0.68 1.02
C PHE A 36 44.39 -0.58 0.07
N THR A 37 44.16 -0.12 -1.17
CA THR A 37 45.18 0.15 -2.19
C THR A 37 45.97 1.44 -1.94
N GLY A 38 45.65 2.21 -0.89
CA GLY A 38 46.23 3.51 -0.61
C GLY A 38 45.55 4.68 -1.32
N ASP A 39 44.56 4.40 -2.17
CA ASP A 39 43.76 5.43 -2.85
C ASP A 39 43.03 6.31 -1.84
N LYS A 40 43.07 7.62 -2.08
CA LYS A 40 42.43 8.62 -1.21
C LYS A 40 41.22 9.22 -1.90
N VAL A 41 40.08 9.19 -1.22
CA VAL A 41 38.83 9.82 -1.67
C VAL A 41 38.42 10.86 -0.64
N CYS A 42 38.37 12.12 -1.05
CA CYS A 42 37.86 13.18 -0.18
C CYS A 42 36.31 13.17 -0.19
N PRO A 43 35.65 13.04 0.97
CA PRO A 43 34.21 13.18 1.03
C PRO A 43 33.79 14.64 0.73
N VAL A 44 32.63 14.81 0.11
CA VAL A 44 31.97 16.09 -0.11
C VAL A 44 31.45 16.67 1.20
N GLY A 45 31.08 15.80 2.14
CA GLY A 45 30.65 16.17 3.49
C GLY A 45 30.03 14.98 4.24
N ILE A 46 29.57 15.26 5.45
CA ILE A 46 28.86 14.30 6.31
C ILE A 46 27.39 14.68 6.35
N VAL A 47 26.50 13.69 6.11
CA VAL A 47 25.06 13.84 6.36
C VAL A 47 24.59 12.85 7.41
N THR A 48 23.74 13.31 8.32
CA THR A 48 23.10 12.46 9.32
C THR A 48 21.70 12.06 8.83
N LEU A 49 21.47 10.77 8.61
CA LEU A 49 20.21 10.24 8.08
C LEU A 49 19.63 9.13 8.97
N PRO A 50 18.30 9.11 9.19
CA PRO A 50 17.66 7.96 9.79
C PRO A 50 17.64 6.80 8.81
N ILE A 51 18.13 5.64 9.23
CA ILE A 51 17.98 4.38 8.51
C ILE A 51 17.00 3.48 9.25
N THR A 52 16.22 2.69 8.51
CA THR A 52 15.38 1.63 9.06
C THR A 52 15.78 0.32 8.40
N VAL A 53 16.11 -0.67 9.22
CA VAL A 53 16.58 -1.99 8.77
C VAL A 53 15.59 -3.06 9.22
N GLY A 54 15.25 -3.97 8.32
CA GLY A 54 14.30 -5.06 8.56
C GLY A 54 12.94 -4.84 7.92
N THR A 55 12.07 -5.82 8.14
CA THR A 55 10.68 -5.79 7.72
C THR A 55 9.78 -5.84 8.97
N HIS A 56 8.72 -5.04 8.98
CA HIS A 56 7.81 -4.96 10.13
C HIS A 56 7.22 -6.36 10.42
N PRO A 57 7.08 -6.80 11.68
CA PRO A 57 7.29 -6.08 12.94
C PRO A 57 8.76 -6.02 13.42
N LYS A 58 9.68 -6.71 12.76
CA LYS A 58 11.08 -6.84 13.19
C LYS A 58 11.97 -5.80 12.51
N THR A 59 11.67 -4.54 12.78
CA THR A 59 12.41 -3.37 12.28
C THR A 59 13.20 -2.71 13.38
N VAL A 60 14.33 -2.11 13.01
CA VAL A 60 15.09 -1.23 13.88
C VAL A 60 15.44 0.05 13.13
N SER A 61 15.19 1.20 13.74
CA SER A 61 15.55 2.50 13.18
C SER A 61 16.70 3.11 13.97
N LYS A 62 17.72 3.59 13.28
CA LYS A 62 18.88 4.26 13.87
C LYS A 62 19.27 5.45 13.02
N THR A 63 19.68 6.52 13.68
CA THR A 63 20.33 7.64 13.00
C THR A 63 21.78 7.26 12.70
N VAL A 64 22.24 7.51 11.48
CA VAL A 64 23.57 7.13 10.98
C VAL A 64 24.20 8.32 10.27
N ASP A 65 25.50 8.49 10.47
CA ASP A 65 26.30 9.48 9.74
C ASP A 65 26.90 8.83 8.51
N PHE A 66 26.56 9.37 7.33
CA PHE A 66 27.10 8.94 6.05
C PHE A 66 28.14 9.93 5.55
N LEU A 67 29.26 9.40 5.08
CA LEU A 67 30.24 10.13 4.30
C LEU A 67 29.79 10.19 2.85
N VAL A 68 29.50 11.40 2.36
CA VAL A 68 29.05 11.58 0.99
C VAL A 68 30.26 11.66 0.07
N VAL A 69 30.42 10.70 -0.85
CA VAL A 69 31.58 10.63 -1.74
C VAL A 69 31.17 10.77 -3.20
N ASN A 70 31.98 11.48 -3.99
CA ASN A 70 31.75 11.66 -5.42
C ASN A 70 32.74 10.82 -6.24
N CYS A 71 32.53 9.50 -6.26
CA CYS A 71 33.30 8.59 -7.10
C CYS A 71 32.38 7.54 -7.75
N PRO A 72 32.81 6.95 -8.89
CA PRO A 72 32.05 5.89 -9.54
C PRO A 72 31.82 4.68 -8.64
N SER A 73 30.58 4.20 -8.61
CA SER A 73 30.21 3.00 -7.88
C SER A 73 28.95 2.35 -8.46
N ALA A 74 28.89 1.03 -8.36
CA ALA A 74 27.70 0.22 -8.67
C ALA A 74 26.69 0.15 -7.51
N TYR A 75 26.99 0.78 -6.38
CA TYR A 75 26.14 0.80 -5.19
C TYR A 75 25.72 2.22 -4.83
N ASN A 76 24.52 2.37 -4.28
CA ASN A 76 24.03 3.67 -3.80
C ASN A 76 24.64 4.06 -2.45
N ALA A 77 24.87 3.08 -1.58
CA ALA A 77 25.46 3.27 -0.26
C ALA A 77 26.21 2.02 0.21
N ILE A 78 27.18 2.21 1.10
CA ILE A 78 27.89 1.17 1.84
C ILE A 78 27.52 1.31 3.31
N ILE A 79 27.03 0.21 3.88
CA ILE A 79 26.81 0.07 5.32
C ILE A 79 28.03 -0.65 5.89
N GLY A 80 28.84 0.09 6.65
CA GLY A 80 30.08 -0.36 7.26
C GLY A 80 29.91 -0.80 8.71
N ARG A 81 31.05 -1.06 9.36
CA ARG A 81 31.11 -1.46 10.78
C ARG A 81 30.41 -0.49 11.75
N PRO A 82 30.47 0.85 11.59
CA PRO A 82 29.81 1.75 12.56
C PRO A 82 28.31 1.47 12.69
N THR A 83 27.62 1.34 11.56
CA THR A 83 26.20 1.00 11.55
C THR A 83 25.94 -0.45 11.95
N LEU A 84 26.71 -1.42 11.45
CA LEU A 84 26.54 -2.83 11.82
C LEU A 84 26.65 -3.05 13.34
N ASN A 85 27.62 -2.41 13.99
CA ASN A 85 27.81 -2.47 15.44
C ASN A 85 26.66 -1.78 16.18
N ARG A 86 26.20 -0.62 15.69
CA ARG A 86 25.05 0.11 16.26
C ARG A 86 23.75 -0.70 16.20
N LEU A 87 23.61 -1.53 15.17
CA LEU A 87 22.49 -2.45 14.99
C LEU A 87 22.67 -3.78 15.73
N ARG A 88 23.86 -4.05 16.31
CA ARG A 88 24.25 -5.36 16.83
C ARG A 88 24.01 -6.47 15.81
N ALA A 89 24.30 -6.17 14.55
CA ALA A 89 23.95 -7.03 13.44
C ALA A 89 25.04 -8.09 13.19
N VAL A 90 24.62 -9.30 12.86
CA VAL A 90 25.47 -10.43 12.48
C VAL A 90 25.23 -10.72 11.00
N THR A 91 26.28 -10.59 10.21
CA THR A 91 26.27 -10.88 8.78
C THR A 91 26.76 -12.30 8.52
N SER A 92 26.03 -13.06 7.70
CA SER A 92 26.47 -14.32 7.13
C SER A 92 26.55 -14.19 5.62
N THR A 93 27.76 -14.12 5.10
CA THR A 93 28.02 -14.07 3.65
C THR A 93 27.59 -15.36 2.96
N TYR A 94 27.79 -16.52 3.61
CA TYR A 94 27.37 -17.83 3.10
C TYR A 94 25.84 -17.91 2.87
N HIS A 95 25.05 -17.43 3.84
CA HIS A 95 23.58 -17.45 3.74
C HIS A 95 23.00 -16.20 3.09
N LEU A 96 23.85 -15.24 2.70
CA LEU A 96 23.45 -13.89 2.29
C LEU A 96 22.41 -13.29 3.24
N LEU A 97 22.67 -13.36 4.54
CA LEU A 97 21.71 -13.03 5.58
C LEU A 97 22.33 -12.11 6.62
N LEU A 98 21.65 -11.02 6.93
CA LEU A 98 21.95 -10.13 8.05
C LEU A 98 20.90 -10.38 9.13
N LYS A 99 21.32 -10.67 10.37
CA LYS A 99 20.43 -10.77 11.53
C LYS A 99 20.71 -9.67 12.53
N PHE A 100 19.70 -9.16 13.22
CA PHE A 100 19.86 -8.12 14.23
C PHE A 100 18.73 -8.23 15.28
N PRO A 101 18.99 -7.86 16.55
CA PRO A 101 17.97 -7.88 17.58
C PRO A 101 16.95 -6.75 17.40
N THR A 102 15.68 -7.06 17.68
CA THR A 102 14.56 -6.10 17.74
C THR A 102 13.70 -6.40 18.97
N GLU A 103 12.81 -5.47 19.36
CA GLU A 103 11.86 -5.67 20.46
C GLU A 103 10.90 -6.85 20.20
N HIS A 104 10.68 -7.20 18.93
CA HIS A 104 9.83 -8.30 18.49
C HIS A 104 10.62 -9.55 18.05
N GLY A 105 11.84 -9.72 18.57
CA GLY A 105 12.73 -10.86 18.32
C GLY A 105 13.83 -10.57 17.29
N ILE A 106 14.43 -11.62 16.70
CA ILE A 106 15.52 -11.46 15.74
C ILE A 106 14.97 -11.09 14.36
N GLY A 107 15.31 -9.89 13.89
CA GLY A 107 15.07 -9.41 12.53
C GLY A 107 16.09 -9.99 11.56
N GLU A 108 15.66 -10.13 10.31
CA GLU A 108 16.46 -10.74 9.24
C GLU A 108 16.33 -9.92 7.95
N VAL A 109 17.46 -9.64 7.29
CA VAL A 109 17.49 -9.09 5.92
C VAL A 109 18.24 -10.08 5.03
N ARG A 110 17.62 -10.49 3.93
CA ARG A 110 18.22 -11.36 2.92
C ARG A 110 18.82 -10.52 1.80
N GLY A 111 20.02 -10.89 1.37
CA GLY A 111 20.63 -10.37 0.16
C GLY A 111 19.94 -10.92 -1.08
N ASP A 112 19.91 -10.10 -2.13
CA ASP A 112 19.41 -10.48 -3.45
C ASP A 112 20.58 -10.87 -4.35
N GLN A 113 20.61 -12.12 -4.80
CA GLN A 113 21.66 -12.65 -5.65
C GLN A 113 21.63 -12.08 -7.07
N VAL A 114 20.44 -11.73 -7.58
CA VAL A 114 20.29 -11.14 -8.92
C VAL A 114 20.82 -9.72 -8.90
N ALA A 115 20.37 -8.91 -7.94
CA ALA A 115 20.88 -7.55 -7.76
C ALA A 115 22.39 -7.52 -7.47
N ALA A 116 22.91 -8.45 -6.66
CA ALA A 116 24.35 -8.55 -6.41
C ALA A 116 25.14 -8.89 -7.69
N ARG A 117 24.60 -9.76 -8.56
CA ARG A 117 25.23 -10.09 -9.85
C ARG A 117 25.19 -8.91 -10.82
N GLU A 118 24.09 -8.17 -10.87
CA GLU A 118 23.96 -6.96 -11.68
C GLU A 118 24.96 -5.88 -11.23
N CYS A 119 25.05 -5.61 -9.92
CA CYS A 119 26.06 -4.69 -9.37
C CYS A 119 27.49 -5.14 -9.70
N TYR A 120 27.77 -6.45 -9.66
CA TYR A 120 29.09 -6.98 -10.01
C TYR A 120 29.40 -6.77 -11.50
N LEU A 121 28.46 -7.08 -12.40
CA LEU A 121 28.64 -6.84 -13.84
C LEU A 121 28.79 -5.34 -14.16
N ALA A 122 28.02 -4.48 -13.50
CA ALA A 122 28.14 -3.03 -13.61
C ALA A 122 29.52 -2.52 -13.19
N SER A 123 30.12 -3.11 -12.16
CA SER A 123 31.48 -2.76 -11.72
C SER A 123 32.60 -3.18 -12.69
N LEU A 124 32.32 -4.13 -13.60
CA LEU A 124 33.27 -4.62 -14.60
C LEU A 124 33.12 -3.95 -15.97
N GLY A 125 32.10 -3.10 -16.16
CA GLY A 125 31.80 -2.46 -17.43
C GLY A 125 32.89 -1.46 -17.89
N PRO A 126 33.21 -1.39 -19.19
CA PRO A 126 34.19 -0.46 -19.72
C PRO A 126 33.62 0.97 -19.71
N GLY A 127 34.08 1.77 -18.75
CA GLY A 127 33.69 3.16 -18.56
C GLY A 127 33.00 3.34 -17.23
N GLY A 128 33.70 3.96 -16.27
CA GLY A 128 33.22 4.27 -14.92
C GLY A 128 32.06 5.27 -14.90
N GLN A 129 30.94 4.93 -15.52
CA GLN A 129 29.69 5.66 -15.43
C GLN A 129 28.97 5.26 -14.15
N ASN A 130 28.44 6.25 -13.44
CA ASN A 130 27.63 6.07 -12.23
C ASN A 130 26.34 5.31 -12.57
N GLN A 131 26.34 3.98 -12.49
CA GLN A 131 25.12 3.18 -12.49
C GLN A 131 24.54 3.20 -11.07
N THR A 132 24.04 4.36 -10.66
CA THR A 132 23.26 4.50 -9.43
C THR A 132 21.93 3.79 -9.66
N MET A 133 21.64 2.77 -8.84
CA MET A 133 20.32 2.13 -8.83
C MET A 133 19.29 3.21 -8.53
N THR A 134 18.22 3.30 -9.32
CA THR A 134 17.17 4.31 -9.14
C THR A 134 16.69 4.28 -7.69
N ILE A 135 16.86 5.39 -6.95
CA ILE A 135 16.19 5.56 -5.66
C ILE A 135 14.73 5.85 -5.98
N GLU A 136 13.96 4.78 -6.15
CA GLU A 136 12.53 4.88 -6.08
C GLU A 136 12.19 5.28 -4.64
N GLU A 137 11.51 6.41 -4.45
CA GLU A 137 10.63 6.52 -3.29
C GLU A 137 9.74 5.28 -3.36
N GLN A 138 9.96 4.31 -2.46
CA GLN A 138 9.10 3.14 -2.35
C GLN A 138 7.73 3.57 -1.80
N LYS A 139 6.97 4.31 -2.61
CA LYS A 139 5.59 3.95 -2.86
C LYS A 139 5.67 2.75 -3.77
N ILE A 140 5.75 1.55 -3.18
CA ILE A 140 5.43 0.34 -3.92
C ILE A 140 4.00 0.60 -4.46
N LEU A 141 3.86 0.92 -5.74
CA LEU A 141 2.58 0.87 -6.40
C LEU A 141 2.63 -0.49 -7.08
N VAL A 142 1.83 -1.45 -6.61
CA VAL A 142 1.75 -2.77 -7.26
C VAL A 142 1.23 -2.53 -8.67
N LYS A 143 2.15 -2.51 -9.63
CA LYS A 143 1.79 -2.65 -11.02
C LYS A 143 1.39 -4.12 -11.22
N PRO A 144 0.26 -4.39 -11.88
CA PRO A 144 -0.11 -5.77 -12.20
C PRO A 144 1.04 -6.44 -12.94
N SER A 145 1.44 -7.63 -12.51
CA SER A 145 2.64 -8.32 -13.03
C SER A 145 2.42 -8.98 -14.40
N GLY A 146 1.60 -8.39 -15.27
CA GLY A 146 1.25 -8.95 -16.58
C GLY A 146 0.68 -7.90 -17.53
N GLU A 147 0.62 -8.25 -18.82
CA GLU A 147 0.00 -7.41 -19.86
C GLU A 147 -1.51 -7.24 -19.57
N LEU A 148 -2.07 -6.07 -19.90
CA LEU A 148 -3.47 -5.74 -19.66
C LEU A 148 -4.19 -5.51 -20.99
N ASP A 149 -5.30 -6.21 -21.18
CA ASP A 149 -6.24 -5.97 -22.27
C ASP A 149 -7.28 -4.93 -21.87
N THR A 150 -7.59 -4.01 -22.78
CA THR A 150 -8.64 -3.01 -22.59
C THR A 150 -9.94 -3.53 -23.18
N ILE A 151 -11.01 -3.53 -22.37
CA ILE A 151 -12.35 -3.96 -22.76
C ILE A 151 -13.33 -2.79 -22.72
N GLY A 152 -14.22 -2.70 -23.71
CA GLY A 152 -15.36 -1.78 -23.69
C GLY A 152 -16.49 -2.32 -22.83
N LEU A 153 -16.96 -1.53 -21.87
CA LEU A 153 -18.06 -1.90 -20.98
C LEU A 153 -19.44 -1.52 -21.55
N GLU A 154 -19.49 -0.58 -22.49
CA GLU A 154 -20.72 -0.12 -23.11
C GLU A 154 -20.54 0.11 -24.62
N ASP A 155 -21.45 -0.43 -25.41
CA ASP A 155 -21.42 -0.28 -26.87
C ASP A 155 -21.83 1.15 -27.22
N GLY A 156 -20.93 1.91 -27.87
CA GLY A 156 -21.16 3.30 -28.30
C GLY A 156 -20.53 4.39 -27.42
N ARG A 157 -19.87 4.05 -26.29
CA ARG A 157 -19.12 5.00 -25.45
C ARG A 157 -17.66 4.55 -25.27
N PRO A 158 -16.71 5.03 -26.10
CA PRO A 158 -15.33 4.57 -26.09
C PRO A 158 -14.57 4.98 -24.81
N GLU A 159 -15.05 5.96 -24.05
CA GLU A 159 -14.47 6.37 -22.78
C GLU A 159 -14.72 5.38 -21.63
N ARG A 160 -15.74 4.51 -21.72
CA ARG A 160 -16.12 3.56 -20.67
C ARG A 160 -15.41 2.22 -20.83
N THR A 161 -14.10 2.22 -20.51
CA THR A 161 -13.23 1.05 -20.68
C THR A 161 -12.66 0.54 -19.36
N ALA A 162 -12.52 -0.78 -19.23
CA ALA A 162 -11.86 -1.44 -18.11
C ALA A 162 -10.63 -2.22 -18.59
N LYS A 163 -9.65 -2.40 -17.70
CA LYS A 163 -8.43 -3.17 -18.00
C LYS A 163 -8.48 -4.51 -17.28
N ILE A 164 -8.21 -5.59 -18.01
CA ILE A 164 -8.22 -6.97 -17.51
C ILE A 164 -6.88 -7.62 -17.85
N GLY A 165 -6.33 -8.47 -16.98
CA GLY A 165 -5.08 -9.19 -17.28
C GLY A 165 -5.20 -10.08 -18.53
N ALA A 166 -4.23 -9.96 -19.45
CA ALA A 166 -4.16 -10.76 -20.67
C ALA A 166 -3.98 -12.26 -20.36
N ASP A 167 -3.27 -12.58 -19.26
CA ASP A 167 -2.97 -13.94 -18.81
C ASP A 167 -4.14 -14.67 -18.11
N LEU A 168 -5.32 -14.05 -18.04
CA LEU A 168 -6.49 -14.67 -17.40
C LEU A 168 -7.01 -15.85 -18.24
N PRO A 169 -7.36 -17.00 -17.61
CA PRO A 169 -7.95 -18.13 -18.33
C PRO A 169 -9.19 -17.71 -19.14
N PRO A 170 -9.38 -18.17 -20.40
CA PRO A 170 -10.42 -17.66 -21.30
C PRO A 170 -11.83 -17.67 -20.69
N LYS A 171 -12.22 -18.78 -20.04
CA LYS A 171 -13.52 -18.91 -19.37
C LYS A 171 -13.72 -17.92 -18.21
N MET A 172 -12.65 -17.58 -17.50
CA MET A 172 -12.69 -16.63 -16.39
C MET A 172 -12.74 -15.20 -16.92
N LYS A 173 -12.02 -14.91 -18.01
CA LYS A 173 -12.05 -13.63 -18.70
C LYS A 173 -13.45 -13.31 -19.22
N GLU A 174 -14.09 -14.24 -19.93
CA GLU A 174 -15.47 -14.08 -20.42
C GLU A 174 -16.46 -13.81 -19.28
N SER A 175 -16.41 -14.62 -18.22
CA SER A 175 -17.28 -14.43 -17.05
C SER A 175 -17.05 -13.09 -16.34
N LEU A 176 -15.81 -12.61 -16.27
CA LEU A 176 -15.47 -11.33 -15.67
C LEU A 176 -15.95 -10.16 -16.53
N VAL A 177 -15.75 -10.24 -17.85
CA VAL A 177 -16.24 -9.23 -18.81
C VAL A 177 -17.75 -9.12 -18.71
N GLN A 178 -18.46 -10.25 -18.71
CA GLN A 178 -19.91 -10.27 -18.58
C GLN A 178 -20.37 -9.64 -17.27
N PHE A 179 -19.74 -10.00 -16.14
CA PHE A 179 -20.04 -9.40 -14.84
C PHE A 179 -19.82 -7.89 -14.81
N LEU A 180 -18.74 -7.39 -15.42
CA LEU A 180 -18.47 -5.95 -15.49
C LEU A 180 -19.49 -5.20 -16.37
N LYS A 181 -19.95 -5.82 -17.46
CA LYS A 181 -20.99 -5.26 -18.33
C LYS A 181 -22.37 -5.24 -17.64
N GLU A 182 -22.69 -6.26 -16.86
CA GLU A 182 -23.95 -6.34 -16.10
C GLU A 182 -24.03 -5.32 -14.98
N ASN A 183 -22.89 -4.93 -14.37
CA ASN A 183 -22.82 -3.97 -13.27
C ASN A 183 -22.26 -2.61 -13.74
N LYS A 184 -22.53 -2.22 -14.99
CA LYS A 184 -21.99 -0.99 -15.59
C LYS A 184 -22.46 0.29 -14.90
N ASP A 185 -23.61 0.24 -14.24
CA ASP A 185 -24.25 1.31 -13.47
C ASP A 185 -23.56 1.62 -12.14
N VAL A 186 -22.75 0.69 -11.63
CA VAL A 186 -21.99 0.86 -10.38
C VAL A 186 -20.72 1.71 -10.59
N PHE A 187 -20.21 1.79 -11.82
CA PHE A 187 -18.97 2.50 -12.13
C PHE A 187 -19.22 3.99 -12.39
N ALA A 188 -18.60 4.85 -11.59
CA ALA A 188 -18.58 6.29 -11.82
C ALA A 188 -17.46 6.67 -12.81
N TRP A 189 -17.82 7.40 -13.87
CA TRP A 189 -16.87 7.92 -14.87
C TRP A 189 -16.67 9.43 -14.73
N SER A 190 -17.67 10.11 -14.15
CA SER A 190 -17.68 11.55 -13.91
C SER A 190 -18.32 11.88 -12.56
N HIS A 191 -18.24 13.14 -12.14
CA HIS A 191 -18.90 13.61 -10.91
C HIS A 191 -20.44 13.62 -11.03
N GLU A 192 -21.00 13.62 -12.24
CA GLU A 192 -22.44 13.59 -12.49
C GLU A 192 -23.06 12.21 -12.25
N ASP A 193 -22.25 11.14 -12.36
CA ASP A 193 -22.68 9.77 -12.13
C ASP A 193 -22.78 9.41 -10.63
N MET A 194 -22.54 10.36 -9.73
CA MET A 194 -22.59 10.15 -8.27
C MET A 194 -23.87 10.75 -7.67
N PRO A 195 -24.90 9.94 -7.35
CA PRO A 195 -26.16 10.44 -6.78
C PRO A 195 -26.03 10.99 -5.35
N GLY A 196 -24.84 10.87 -4.75
CA GLY A 196 -24.59 11.25 -3.35
C GLY A 196 -25.23 10.26 -2.36
N ILE A 197 -24.86 10.39 -1.09
CA ILE A 197 -25.42 9.57 0.00
C ILE A 197 -26.46 10.39 0.73
N ASP A 198 -27.61 9.77 1.02
CA ASP A 198 -28.70 10.42 1.74
C ASP A 198 -28.21 10.94 3.11
N PRO A 199 -28.41 12.24 3.43
CA PRO A 199 -27.99 12.84 4.69
C PRO A 199 -28.54 12.15 5.95
N SER A 200 -29.66 11.42 5.84
CA SER A 200 -30.23 10.62 6.94
C SER A 200 -29.38 9.41 7.32
N ILE A 201 -28.57 8.91 6.39
CA ILE A 201 -27.64 7.80 6.64
C ILE A 201 -26.41 8.31 7.38
N ILE A 202 -25.79 9.37 6.83
CA ILE A 202 -24.63 10.03 7.42
C ILE A 202 -24.45 11.44 6.84
N SER A 203 -24.00 12.37 7.68
CA SER A 203 -23.50 13.68 7.26
C SER A 203 -22.19 13.98 7.99
N HIS A 204 -21.31 14.77 7.36
CA HIS A 204 -20.07 15.20 8.01
C HIS A 204 -20.30 16.45 8.85
N LYS A 205 -19.83 16.41 10.11
CA LYS A 205 -19.93 17.51 11.06
C LYS A 205 -18.54 17.94 11.54
N LEU A 206 -18.28 19.23 11.48
CA LEU A 206 -17.10 19.88 12.02
C LEU A 206 -17.43 20.28 13.45
N ASN A 207 -17.12 19.42 14.41
CA ASN A 207 -17.29 19.68 15.85
C ASN A 207 -16.32 20.77 16.36
N VAL A 208 -16.30 21.94 15.73
CA VAL A 208 -15.38 23.05 16.01
C VAL A 208 -15.60 23.53 17.44
N ASN A 209 -14.53 23.63 18.22
CA ASN A 209 -14.62 24.15 19.58
C ASN A 209 -15.08 25.63 19.54
N PRO A 210 -16.25 25.98 20.10
CA PRO A 210 -16.78 27.35 20.08
C PRO A 210 -15.87 28.38 20.79
N SER A 211 -14.97 27.91 21.66
CA SER A 211 -14.04 28.76 22.40
C SER A 211 -12.87 29.26 21.54
N LEU A 212 -12.64 28.65 20.37
CA LEU A 212 -11.56 29.01 19.47
C LEU A 212 -12.05 30.02 18.42
N ARG A 213 -11.28 31.09 18.24
CA ARG A 213 -11.63 32.13 17.27
C ARG A 213 -11.43 31.63 15.84
N PRO A 214 -12.39 31.89 14.93
CA PRO A 214 -12.23 31.63 13.51
C PRO A 214 -11.01 32.35 12.93
N ILE A 215 -10.27 31.66 12.05
CA ILE A 215 -9.07 32.19 11.41
C ILE A 215 -9.34 32.44 9.93
N LYS A 216 -9.06 33.68 9.49
CA LYS A 216 -9.04 34.06 8.08
C LYS A 216 -7.61 34.16 7.59
N GLN A 217 -7.19 33.21 6.75
CA GLN A 217 -5.84 33.22 6.20
C GLN A 217 -5.67 34.35 5.18
N LYS A 218 -4.47 34.94 5.13
CA LYS A 218 -4.15 35.94 4.10
C LYS A 218 -4.08 35.26 2.73
N ARG A 219 -4.67 35.90 1.71
CA ARG A 219 -4.69 35.39 0.33
C ARG A 219 -3.27 35.18 -0.18
N ARG A 220 -2.98 33.96 -0.66
CA ARG A 220 -1.72 33.66 -1.37
C ARG A 220 -1.80 34.11 -2.82
N VAL A 221 -0.69 34.63 -3.34
CA VAL A 221 -0.55 35.00 -4.76
C VAL A 221 0.03 33.80 -5.51
N PHE A 222 -0.64 33.39 -6.58
CA PHE A 222 -0.16 32.32 -7.46
C PHE A 222 0.22 32.87 -8.83
N ALA A 223 1.14 32.18 -9.49
CA ALA A 223 1.46 32.41 -10.90
C ALA A 223 0.21 32.18 -11.79
N PRO A 224 0.10 32.87 -12.94
CA PRO A 224 -1.07 32.78 -13.83
C PRO A 224 -1.44 31.33 -14.21
N GLU A 225 -0.46 30.49 -14.52
CA GLU A 225 -0.67 29.07 -14.85
C GLU A 225 -1.40 28.31 -13.73
N ARG A 226 -0.98 28.53 -12.47
CA ARG A 226 -1.60 27.88 -11.30
C ARG A 226 -3.00 28.43 -11.04
N ASN A 227 -3.21 29.74 -11.23
CA ASN A 227 -4.54 30.33 -11.11
C ASN A 227 -5.50 29.75 -12.15
N ASN A 228 -5.07 29.56 -13.40
CA ASN A 228 -5.90 28.94 -14.42
C ASN A 228 -6.31 27.51 -14.03
N ALA A 229 -5.35 26.71 -13.55
CA ALA A 229 -5.66 25.37 -13.06
C ALA A 229 -6.59 25.35 -11.84
N ILE A 230 -6.48 26.34 -10.93
CA ILE A 230 -7.43 26.50 -9.82
C ILE A 230 -8.82 26.84 -10.36
N MET A 231 -8.92 27.77 -11.30
CA MET A 231 -10.21 28.19 -11.88
C MET A 231 -10.91 27.04 -12.60
N GLU A 232 -10.18 26.27 -13.41
CA GLU A 232 -10.73 25.08 -14.08
C GLU A 232 -11.27 24.04 -13.09
N GLU A 233 -10.61 23.86 -11.95
CA GLU A 233 -11.06 22.91 -10.94
C GLU A 233 -12.27 23.45 -10.15
N VAL A 234 -12.28 24.74 -9.83
CA VAL A 234 -13.43 25.42 -9.21
C VAL A 234 -14.66 25.32 -10.11
N ASP A 235 -14.52 25.50 -11.42
CA ASP A 235 -15.64 25.38 -12.36
C ASP A 235 -16.20 23.96 -12.40
N LYS A 236 -15.35 22.92 -12.35
CA LYS A 236 -15.81 21.52 -12.24
C LYS A 236 -16.57 21.27 -10.95
N LEU A 237 -16.07 21.79 -9.82
CA LEU A 237 -16.73 21.63 -8.52
C LEU A 237 -18.07 22.39 -8.46
N LEU A 238 -18.18 23.55 -9.12
CA LEU A 238 -19.42 24.30 -9.27
C LEU A 238 -20.42 23.56 -10.16
N ALA A 239 -19.97 23.04 -11.31
CA ALA A 239 -20.80 22.26 -12.22
C ALA A 239 -21.36 20.99 -11.54
N ALA A 240 -20.54 20.33 -10.72
CA ALA A 240 -20.96 19.19 -9.90
C ALA A 240 -21.78 19.57 -8.65
N ASN A 241 -22.03 20.87 -8.42
CA ASN A 241 -22.74 21.39 -7.24
C ASN A 241 -22.11 20.97 -5.89
N PHE A 242 -20.81 20.71 -5.86
CA PHE A 242 -20.06 20.35 -4.65
C PHE A 242 -19.66 21.56 -3.82
N ILE A 243 -19.61 22.73 -4.43
CA ILE A 243 -19.29 24.00 -3.76
C ILE A 243 -20.36 25.06 -4.08
N ARG A 244 -20.48 26.07 -3.22
CA ARG A 244 -21.27 27.28 -3.45
C ARG A 244 -20.47 28.52 -3.12
N GLU A 245 -20.86 29.63 -3.73
CA GLU A 245 -20.37 30.95 -3.34
C GLU A 245 -20.88 31.32 -1.93
N VAL A 246 -20.04 32.03 -1.19
CA VAL A 246 -20.33 32.46 0.19
C VAL A 246 -19.86 33.89 0.39
N PHE A 247 -20.64 34.65 1.15
CA PHE A 247 -20.33 36.04 1.48
C PHE A 247 -19.98 36.15 2.95
N TYR A 248 -18.92 36.90 3.26
CA TYR A 248 -18.48 37.19 4.63
C TYR A 248 -18.23 35.97 5.55
N PRO A 249 -17.51 34.91 5.10
CA PRO A 249 -17.29 33.73 5.94
C PRO A 249 -16.37 34.03 7.12
N ASP A 250 -16.60 33.36 8.25
CA ASP A 250 -15.78 33.47 9.47
C ASP A 250 -14.45 32.73 9.37
N TRP A 251 -14.49 31.54 8.79
CA TRP A 251 -13.31 30.74 8.49
C TRP A 251 -12.89 30.99 7.05
N LEU A 252 -11.58 31.05 6.79
CA LEU A 252 -11.12 31.26 5.43
C LEU A 252 -9.75 30.60 5.18
N ALA A 253 -9.75 29.56 4.35
CA ALA A 253 -8.57 28.78 4.02
C ALA A 253 -8.00 29.12 2.62
N ASN A 254 -6.69 28.96 2.43
CA ASN A 254 -6.07 29.08 1.12
C ASN A 254 -6.13 27.76 0.34
N VAL A 255 -6.15 27.88 -0.97
CA VAL A 255 -5.96 26.76 -1.90
C VAL A 255 -4.47 26.44 -2.00
N VAL A 256 -4.14 25.16 -2.15
CA VAL A 256 -2.78 24.64 -2.35
C VAL A 256 -2.80 23.75 -3.58
N MET A 257 -1.90 24.02 -4.52
CA MET A 257 -1.77 23.23 -5.74
C MET A 257 -0.62 22.25 -5.60
N VAL A 258 -0.92 20.96 -5.76
CA VAL A 258 0.04 19.86 -5.69
C VAL A 258 0.11 19.19 -7.06
N LYS A 259 1.31 18.90 -7.56
CA LYS A 259 1.47 18.08 -8.78
C LYS A 259 1.37 16.61 -8.40
N LYS A 260 0.48 15.87 -9.06
CA LYS A 260 0.47 14.40 -9.00
C LYS A 260 1.72 13.86 -9.70
N SER A 261 2.09 12.60 -9.40
CA SER A 261 3.13 11.85 -10.11
C SER A 261 2.86 11.74 -11.62
N THR A 262 1.59 11.85 -12.03
CA THR A 262 1.15 11.90 -13.42
C THR A 262 1.38 13.26 -14.11
N GLY A 263 1.91 14.25 -13.39
CA GLY A 263 2.11 15.62 -13.89
C GLY A 263 0.89 16.53 -13.82
N LYS A 264 -0.32 15.97 -13.59
CA LYS A 264 -1.57 16.73 -13.46
C LYS A 264 -1.61 17.50 -12.12
N TRP A 265 -2.14 18.72 -12.15
CA TRP A 265 -2.40 19.50 -10.94
C TRP A 265 -3.58 18.94 -10.14
N ARG A 266 -3.47 18.92 -8.81
CA ARG A 266 -4.54 18.62 -7.85
C ARG A 266 -4.72 19.84 -6.94
N MET A 267 -5.94 20.32 -6.85
CA MET A 267 -6.35 21.36 -5.91
C MET A 267 -6.59 20.73 -4.53
N CYS A 268 -5.95 21.28 -3.51
CA CYS A 268 -6.19 20.97 -2.10
C CYS A 268 -6.54 22.27 -1.36
N VAL A 269 -7.23 22.18 -0.23
CA VAL A 269 -7.51 23.34 0.62
C VAL A 269 -6.76 23.17 1.94
N ASP A 270 -6.06 24.22 2.37
CA ASP A 270 -5.26 24.25 3.59
C ASP A 270 -6.14 24.46 4.83
N PHE A 271 -6.84 23.40 5.23
CA PHE A 271 -7.67 23.37 6.43
C PHE A 271 -6.87 23.26 7.73
N THR A 272 -5.56 23.54 7.74
CA THR A 272 -4.71 23.38 8.93
C THR A 272 -5.28 24.09 10.16
N ASP A 273 -5.73 25.34 10.01
CA ASP A 273 -6.26 26.13 11.13
C ASP A 273 -7.63 25.64 11.59
N LEU A 274 -8.50 25.27 10.64
CA LEU A 274 -9.79 24.65 10.93
C LEU A 274 -9.61 23.31 11.67
N ASN A 275 -8.66 22.49 11.22
CA ASN A 275 -8.33 21.19 11.81
C ASN A 275 -7.74 21.29 13.23
N LYS A 276 -7.05 22.38 13.55
CA LYS A 276 -6.61 22.66 14.93
C LYS A 276 -7.80 22.94 15.83
N ALA A 277 -8.85 23.58 15.30
CA ALA A 277 -10.05 23.92 16.06
C ALA A 277 -11.03 22.74 16.21
N CYS A 278 -10.92 21.73 15.36
CA CYS A 278 -11.66 20.48 15.48
C CYS A 278 -10.97 19.52 16.47
N PRO A 279 -11.64 19.06 17.54
CA PRO A 279 -11.16 17.95 18.35
C PRO A 279 -11.11 16.69 17.48
N LYS A 280 -10.14 15.83 17.78
CA LYS A 280 -9.95 14.57 17.03
C LYS A 280 -11.08 13.62 17.38
N ASP A 281 -11.79 13.11 16.37
CA ASP A 281 -12.73 12.00 16.57
C ASP A 281 -11.93 10.74 16.96
N SER A 282 -12.29 10.13 18.09
CA SER A 282 -11.64 8.92 18.61
C SER A 282 -12.24 7.64 18.03
N PHE A 283 -12.91 7.74 16.87
CA PHE A 283 -13.46 6.59 16.18
C PHE A 283 -12.37 5.55 15.88
N PRO A 284 -12.56 4.28 16.25
CA PRO A 284 -11.56 3.25 16.04
C PRO A 284 -11.45 2.93 14.55
N LEU A 285 -10.33 3.29 13.94
CA LEU A 285 -9.99 2.83 12.61
C LEU A 285 -9.38 1.43 12.70
N PRO A 286 -9.76 0.50 11.79
CA PRO A 286 -9.16 -0.83 11.76
C PRO A 286 -7.64 -0.71 11.55
N ARG A 287 -6.88 -1.54 12.27
CA ARG A 287 -5.42 -1.53 12.14
C ARG A 287 -5.04 -2.17 10.82
N ILE A 288 -4.16 -1.52 10.08
CA ILE A 288 -3.64 -2.03 8.79
C ILE A 288 -3.13 -3.47 8.94
N ASP A 289 -2.47 -3.79 10.05
CA ASP A 289 -1.94 -5.14 10.28
C ASP A 289 -3.05 -6.21 10.37
N GLN A 290 -4.22 -5.88 10.93
CA GLN A 290 -5.37 -6.79 10.97
C GLN A 290 -5.98 -7.00 9.57
N LEU A 291 -6.04 -5.94 8.77
CA LEU A 291 -6.51 -5.97 7.38
C LEU A 291 -5.60 -6.83 6.49
N VAL A 292 -4.28 -6.69 6.68
CA VAL A 292 -3.28 -7.50 5.96
C VAL A 292 -3.33 -8.96 6.41
N ASP A 293 -3.51 -9.20 7.71
CA ASP A 293 -3.64 -10.55 8.25
C ASP A 293 -4.92 -11.26 7.78
N SER A 294 -6.04 -10.54 7.61
CA SER A 294 -7.29 -11.13 7.10
C SER A 294 -7.26 -11.36 5.59
N THR A 295 -6.54 -10.54 4.83
CA THR A 295 -6.34 -10.75 3.39
C THR A 295 -5.38 -11.92 3.08
N ALA A 296 -4.55 -12.35 4.05
CA ALA A 296 -3.63 -13.47 3.93
C ALA A 296 -4.35 -14.83 3.86
N GLY A 297 -4.58 -15.33 2.65
CA GLY A 297 -5.18 -16.66 2.41
C GLY A 297 -6.20 -16.69 1.28
N HIS A 298 -6.59 -15.54 0.74
CA HIS A 298 -7.51 -15.47 -0.39
C HIS A 298 -6.79 -15.78 -1.72
N LYS A 299 -7.52 -16.45 -2.65
CA LYS A 299 -6.97 -16.77 -3.99
C LYS A 299 -6.77 -15.55 -4.86
N LEU A 300 -7.72 -14.64 -4.72
CA LEU A 300 -7.94 -13.49 -5.57
C LEU A 300 -8.38 -12.39 -4.62
N LEU A 301 -7.73 -11.25 -4.76
CA LEU A 301 -8.06 -10.03 -4.07
C LEU A 301 -8.63 -9.08 -5.11
N THR A 302 -9.76 -8.47 -4.79
CA THR A 302 -10.29 -7.35 -5.56
C THR A 302 -10.04 -6.09 -4.77
N PHE A 303 -9.34 -5.14 -5.40
CA PHE A 303 -9.13 -3.81 -4.87
C PHE A 303 -10.16 -2.90 -5.53
N MET A 304 -10.97 -2.23 -4.72
CA MET A 304 -11.95 -1.26 -5.19
C MET A 304 -11.63 0.08 -4.55
N ASP A 305 -11.51 1.11 -5.38
CA ASP A 305 -11.35 2.49 -4.96
C ASP A 305 -12.66 3.22 -5.25
N ALA A 306 -13.22 3.87 -4.24
CA ALA A 306 -14.42 4.67 -4.38
C ALA A 306 -14.07 6.02 -5.00
N PHE A 307 -14.41 6.20 -6.27
CA PHE A 307 -14.15 7.45 -6.98
C PHE A 307 -14.72 8.64 -6.21
N SER A 308 -13.83 9.55 -5.78
CA SER A 308 -14.20 10.74 -4.99
C SER A 308 -15.10 10.43 -3.78
N GLY A 309 -14.85 9.30 -3.08
CA GLY A 309 -15.72 8.79 -2.01
C GLY A 309 -16.13 9.83 -0.97
N TYR A 310 -15.21 10.67 -0.49
CA TYR A 310 -15.57 11.72 0.47
C TYR A 310 -16.60 12.72 -0.06
N ASN A 311 -16.51 13.11 -1.33
CA ASN A 311 -17.43 14.07 -1.94
C ASN A 311 -18.85 13.52 -2.09
N GLN A 312 -19.09 12.23 -1.83
CA GLN A 312 -20.43 11.65 -1.78
C GLN A 312 -21.15 11.90 -0.45
N ILE A 313 -20.41 12.23 0.62
CA ILE A 313 -20.97 12.53 1.94
C ILE A 313 -21.26 14.02 2.03
N VAL A 314 -22.50 14.38 2.35
CA VAL A 314 -22.93 15.77 2.48
C VAL A 314 -22.36 16.38 3.77
N MET A 315 -21.92 17.65 3.70
CA MET A 315 -21.58 18.46 4.88
C MET A 315 -22.85 18.94 5.57
N ASP A 316 -22.89 18.87 6.89
CA ASP A 316 -23.96 19.48 7.67
C ASP A 316 -24.08 20.98 7.35
N GLU A 317 -25.31 21.45 7.12
CA GLU A 317 -25.58 22.81 6.64
C GLU A 317 -24.96 23.89 7.54
N SER A 318 -24.92 23.65 8.86
CA SER A 318 -24.33 24.57 9.84
C SER A 318 -22.80 24.65 9.77
N ASP A 319 -22.15 23.65 9.16
CA ASP A 319 -20.70 23.51 9.08
C ASP A 319 -20.13 23.80 7.69
N GLN A 320 -20.97 23.87 6.65
CA GLN A 320 -20.55 24.15 5.27
C GLN A 320 -19.70 25.42 5.17
N GLU A 321 -20.15 26.53 5.75
CA GLU A 321 -19.43 27.82 5.68
C GLU A 321 -18.09 27.82 6.42
N LYS A 322 -17.88 26.89 7.34
CA LYS A 322 -16.59 26.74 8.03
C LYS A 322 -15.52 26.17 7.09
N THR A 323 -15.92 25.52 6.00
CA THR A 323 -15.03 25.00 4.95
C THR A 323 -14.70 26.02 3.86
N SER A 324 -14.95 27.31 4.11
CA SER A 324 -14.74 28.35 3.11
C SER A 324 -13.28 28.52 2.71
N PHE A 325 -13.04 28.74 1.42
CA PHE A 325 -11.71 28.93 0.83
C PHE A 325 -11.65 30.10 -0.16
N ILE A 326 -10.45 30.65 -0.31
CA ILE A 326 -10.17 31.83 -1.15
C ILE A 326 -9.72 31.42 -2.54
N THR A 327 -10.31 32.03 -3.56
CA THR A 327 -9.83 31.97 -4.95
C THR A 327 -9.60 33.37 -5.52
N SER A 328 -9.11 33.46 -6.75
CA SER A 328 -9.03 34.73 -7.49
C SER A 328 -10.40 35.28 -7.89
N ARG A 329 -11.41 34.42 -8.07
CA ARG A 329 -12.76 34.77 -8.54
C ARG A 329 -13.72 35.13 -7.41
N GLY A 330 -13.57 34.52 -6.25
CA GLY A 330 -14.48 34.71 -5.13
C GLY A 330 -14.17 33.82 -3.94
N LEU A 331 -15.09 33.79 -2.99
CA LEU A 331 -15.04 32.91 -1.83
C LEU A 331 -16.07 31.80 -2.01
N PHE A 332 -15.63 30.57 -1.77
CA PHE A 332 -16.48 29.39 -1.96
C PHE A 332 -16.42 28.51 -0.72
N CYS A 333 -17.49 27.78 -0.43
CA CYS A 333 -17.51 26.76 0.62
C CYS A 333 -18.02 25.43 0.06
N TYR A 334 -17.63 24.34 0.70
CA TYR A 334 -18.04 23.00 0.29
C TYR A 334 -19.42 22.63 0.86
N LYS A 335 -20.27 22.05 -0.01
CA LYS A 335 -21.55 21.40 0.35
C LYS A 335 -21.38 19.92 0.68
N VAL A 336 -20.35 19.29 0.12
CA VAL A 336 -19.98 17.89 0.33
C VAL A 336 -18.64 17.82 1.06
N MET A 337 -18.32 16.72 1.72
CA MET A 337 -17.15 16.62 2.58
C MET A 337 -15.85 16.69 1.77
N PRO A 338 -15.05 17.78 1.88
CA PRO A 338 -13.82 17.90 1.13
C PRO A 338 -12.68 17.07 1.74
N PHE A 339 -11.69 16.78 0.89
CA PHE A 339 -10.39 16.27 1.34
C PHE A 339 -9.68 17.27 2.26
N GLY A 340 -8.87 16.75 3.19
CA GLY A 340 -8.03 17.55 4.06
C GLY A 340 -8.65 17.91 5.41
N LEU A 341 -9.91 17.52 5.67
CA LEU A 341 -10.53 17.65 7.00
C LEU A 341 -10.03 16.54 7.95
N LYS A 342 -9.74 16.92 9.19
CA LYS A 342 -9.16 16.04 10.21
C LYS A 342 -9.96 14.76 10.51
N ASN A 343 -11.29 14.87 10.48
CA ASN A 343 -12.20 13.78 10.86
C ASN A 343 -12.94 13.16 9.64
N ALA A 344 -12.52 13.49 8.41
CA ALA A 344 -13.16 12.95 7.19
C ALA A 344 -13.05 11.43 7.14
N GLY A 345 -11.86 10.87 7.38
CA GLY A 345 -11.65 9.42 7.36
C GLY A 345 -12.47 8.65 8.41
N ALA A 346 -12.70 9.24 9.59
CA ALA A 346 -13.56 8.64 10.61
C ALA A 346 -15.03 8.61 10.17
N THR A 347 -15.51 9.69 9.54
CA THR A 347 -16.88 9.77 9.02
C THR A 347 -17.08 8.75 7.90
N TYR A 348 -16.11 8.66 6.98
CA TYR A 348 -16.14 7.69 5.90
C TYR A 348 -16.11 6.24 6.40
N GLN A 349 -15.28 5.94 7.39
CA GLN A 349 -15.26 4.60 7.99
C GLN A 349 -16.60 4.24 8.67
N ARG A 350 -17.25 5.21 9.34
CA ARG A 350 -18.60 4.98 9.93
C ARG A 350 -19.63 4.63 8.86
N LEU A 351 -19.60 5.33 7.73
CA LEU A 351 -20.45 5.01 6.57
C LEU A 351 -20.19 3.57 6.12
N MET A 352 -18.93 3.21 5.91
CA MET A 352 -18.57 1.87 5.42
C MET A 352 -18.97 0.77 6.39
N ASN A 353 -18.77 0.99 7.69
CA ASN A 353 -19.21 0.07 8.72
C ASN A 353 -20.74 -0.11 8.73
N ARG A 354 -21.51 0.93 8.37
CA ARG A 354 -22.98 0.87 8.28
C ARG A 354 -23.44 0.17 7.00
N MET A 355 -22.82 0.45 5.86
CA MET A 355 -23.18 -0.15 4.57
C MET A 355 -22.79 -1.63 4.48
N PHE A 356 -21.61 -1.99 4.98
CA PHE A 356 -21.06 -3.34 4.87
C PHE A 356 -21.02 -4.08 6.21
N HIS A 357 -21.89 -3.70 7.15
CA HIS A 357 -21.94 -4.27 8.50
C HIS A 357 -21.87 -5.81 8.50
N ASP A 358 -22.61 -6.46 7.60
CA ASP A 358 -22.70 -7.94 7.52
C ASP A 358 -21.59 -8.60 6.68
N GLN A 359 -20.80 -7.80 5.96
CA GLN A 359 -19.75 -8.26 5.03
C GLN A 359 -18.34 -8.01 5.60
N ILE A 360 -18.18 -6.99 6.46
CA ILE A 360 -16.91 -6.63 7.10
C ILE A 360 -16.43 -7.76 8.01
N GLY A 361 -15.17 -8.18 7.82
CA GLY A 361 -14.55 -9.30 8.55
C GLY A 361 -14.93 -10.70 8.04
N ARG A 362 -15.89 -10.79 7.11
CA ARG A 362 -16.25 -12.03 6.42
C ARG A 362 -15.54 -12.14 5.07
N ASN A 363 -15.87 -11.25 4.14
CA ASN A 363 -15.39 -11.28 2.75
C ASN A 363 -14.90 -9.92 2.25
N VAL A 364 -15.27 -8.84 2.93
CA VAL A 364 -14.84 -7.48 2.64
C VAL A 364 -14.11 -6.94 3.86
N GLU A 365 -13.05 -6.21 3.59
CA GLU A 365 -12.25 -5.49 4.56
C GLU A 365 -12.17 -4.05 4.05
N VAL A 366 -12.64 -3.10 4.85
CA VAL A 366 -12.73 -1.69 4.43
C VAL A 366 -11.83 -0.84 5.30
N TYR A 367 -10.91 -0.12 4.67
CA TYR A 367 -10.04 0.85 5.32
C TYR A 367 -10.20 2.20 4.63
N VAL A 368 -10.97 3.09 5.25
CA VAL A 368 -11.29 4.40 4.69
C VAL A 368 -11.72 4.26 3.22
N ASP A 369 -11.05 4.90 2.26
CA ASP A 369 -11.41 4.90 0.84
C ASP A 369 -11.13 3.57 0.13
N ASP A 370 -10.28 2.72 0.71
CA ASP A 370 -9.83 1.47 0.10
C ASP A 370 -10.68 0.28 0.58
N MET A 371 -11.31 -0.43 -0.37
CA MET A 371 -12.00 -1.68 -0.10
C MET A 371 -11.21 -2.87 -0.65
N LEU A 372 -11.00 -3.86 0.22
CA LEU A 372 -10.37 -5.13 -0.12
C LEU A 372 -11.43 -6.23 -0.01
N ARG A 373 -11.65 -6.96 -1.10
CA ARG A 373 -12.47 -8.16 -1.08
C ARG A 373 -11.62 -9.41 -1.24
N GLY A 374 -11.69 -10.30 -0.26
CA GLY A 374 -11.05 -11.60 -0.28
C GLY A 374 -12.01 -12.70 -0.77
N ILE A 375 -11.64 -13.42 -1.82
CA ILE A 375 -12.45 -14.57 -2.29
C ILE A 375 -12.08 -15.85 -1.51
N GLU A 376 -13.06 -16.41 -0.79
CA GLU A 376 -12.93 -17.61 0.04
C GLU A 376 -12.89 -18.92 -0.79
N ALA A 377 -12.48 -20.02 -0.15
CA ALA A 377 -12.55 -21.36 -0.72
C ALA A 377 -14.00 -21.77 -0.97
N ASN A 378 -14.29 -22.34 -2.15
CA ASN A 378 -15.65 -22.75 -2.51
C ASN A 378 -16.21 -23.73 -1.44
N PRO A 379 -17.35 -23.42 -0.80
CA PRO A 379 -17.91 -24.20 0.30
C PRO A 379 -18.33 -25.61 -0.11
N ASP A 380 -18.77 -25.82 -1.36
CA ASP A 380 -19.12 -27.15 -1.87
C ASP A 380 -17.89 -28.06 -1.94
N LYS A 381 -16.72 -27.50 -2.27
CA LYS A 381 -15.46 -28.25 -2.29
C LYS A 381 -14.97 -28.61 -0.89
N ILE A 382 -15.24 -27.75 0.09
CA ILE A 382 -14.95 -28.03 1.51
C ILE A 382 -15.90 -29.12 2.02
N LYS A 383 -17.20 -28.97 1.78
CA LYS A 383 -18.24 -29.93 2.17
C LYS A 383 -17.95 -31.32 1.61
N ALA A 384 -17.52 -31.40 0.35
CA ALA A 384 -17.13 -32.64 -0.30
C ALA A 384 -15.93 -33.36 0.37
N ILE A 385 -15.06 -32.67 1.11
CA ILE A 385 -13.98 -33.29 1.90
C ILE A 385 -14.48 -33.68 3.30
N LEU A 386 -15.33 -32.84 3.91
CA LEU A 386 -15.90 -33.11 5.24
C LEU A 386 -16.79 -34.37 5.25
N GLU A 387 -17.57 -34.57 4.19
CA GLU A 387 -18.48 -35.72 4.02
C GLU A 387 -17.78 -36.98 3.48
N MET A 388 -16.50 -36.90 3.13
CA MET A 388 -15.77 -38.04 2.57
C MET A 388 -15.48 -39.10 3.65
N GLN A 389 -15.68 -40.38 3.32
CA GLN A 389 -15.27 -41.50 4.18
C GLN A 389 -13.75 -41.78 4.03
N PRO A 390 -13.10 -42.39 5.04
CA PRO A 390 -11.69 -42.78 4.92
C PRO A 390 -11.45 -43.64 3.66
N PRO A 391 -10.49 -43.26 2.80
CA PRO A 391 -10.17 -43.99 1.58
C PRO A 391 -9.84 -45.46 1.82
N LYS A 392 -10.47 -46.36 1.06
CA LYS A 392 -10.24 -47.82 1.10
C LYS A 392 -9.50 -48.37 -0.12
N SER A 393 -9.16 -47.50 -1.07
CA SER A 393 -8.45 -47.88 -2.29
C SER A 393 -7.51 -46.78 -2.77
N THR A 394 -6.52 -47.14 -3.60
CA THR A 394 -5.60 -46.20 -4.26
C THR A 394 -6.35 -45.14 -5.08
N LYS A 395 -7.44 -45.51 -5.74
CA LYS A 395 -8.29 -44.58 -6.51
C LYS A 395 -8.97 -43.53 -5.61
N GLU A 396 -9.41 -43.94 -4.42
CA GLU A 396 -10.01 -43.02 -3.45
C GLU A 396 -8.97 -42.07 -2.85
N VAL A 397 -7.75 -42.55 -2.61
CA VAL A 397 -6.62 -41.68 -2.18
C VAL A 397 -6.26 -40.68 -3.27
N GLN A 398 -6.22 -41.09 -4.54
CA GLN A 398 -6.01 -40.17 -5.67
C GLN A 398 -7.13 -39.12 -5.77
N ARG A 399 -8.37 -39.50 -5.49
CA ARG A 399 -9.51 -38.56 -5.46
C ARG A 399 -9.40 -37.58 -4.30
N LEU A 400 -8.97 -38.05 -3.12
CA LEU A 400 -8.70 -37.21 -1.95
C LEU A 400 -7.55 -36.24 -2.25
N THR A 401 -6.41 -36.71 -2.77
CA THR A 401 -5.28 -35.84 -3.12
C THR A 401 -5.62 -34.85 -4.22
N GLY A 402 -6.46 -35.23 -5.20
CA GLY A 402 -6.98 -34.30 -6.20
C GLY A 402 -7.88 -33.19 -5.61
N ARG A 403 -8.75 -33.52 -4.66
CA ARG A 403 -9.58 -32.53 -3.94
C ARG A 403 -8.74 -31.63 -3.04
N ILE A 404 -7.77 -32.21 -2.34
CA ILE A 404 -6.77 -31.50 -1.53
C ILE A 404 -5.94 -30.58 -2.42
N ALA A 405 -5.52 -30.99 -3.61
CA ALA A 405 -4.76 -30.16 -4.54
C ALA A 405 -5.54 -28.89 -4.97
N ALA A 406 -6.86 -29.00 -5.15
CA ALA A 406 -7.71 -27.85 -5.44
C ALA A 406 -7.81 -26.85 -4.26
N LEU A 407 -7.59 -27.33 -3.04
CA LEU A 407 -7.63 -26.57 -1.78
C LEU A 407 -6.24 -26.35 -1.15
N ASN A 408 -5.16 -26.80 -1.81
CA ASN A 408 -3.79 -26.84 -1.27
C ASN A 408 -3.32 -25.46 -0.80
N ARG A 409 -3.78 -24.44 -1.52
CA ARG A 409 -3.52 -23.01 -1.26
C ARG A 409 -4.14 -22.45 0.03
N PHE A 410 -5.10 -23.16 0.63
CA PHE A 410 -5.78 -22.78 1.88
C PHE A 410 -5.29 -23.59 3.10
N MET A 411 -4.38 -24.54 2.89
CA MET A 411 -3.84 -25.43 3.93
C MET A 411 -2.38 -25.07 4.25
N SER A 412 -2.10 -24.74 5.51
CA SER A 412 -0.73 -24.54 5.99
C SER A 412 0.05 -25.86 5.99
N ARG A 413 1.29 -25.85 5.47
CA ARG A 413 2.16 -27.05 5.40
C ARG A 413 1.46 -28.25 4.76
N SER A 414 0.68 -28.01 3.71
CA SER A 414 -0.16 -29.04 3.09
C SER A 414 0.65 -30.21 2.55
N THR A 415 1.86 -29.97 2.03
CA THR A 415 2.78 -31.01 1.59
C THR A 415 3.19 -31.95 2.73
N ASP A 416 3.47 -31.39 3.91
CA ASP A 416 3.84 -32.18 5.10
C ASP A 416 2.65 -32.98 5.63
N LYS A 417 1.46 -32.35 5.66
CA LYS A 417 0.22 -32.98 6.12
C LYS A 417 -0.30 -34.06 5.17
N CYS A 418 -0.01 -33.93 3.88
CA CYS A 418 -0.41 -34.91 2.85
C CYS A 418 0.65 -35.98 2.60
N LEU A 419 1.82 -35.87 3.24
CA LEU A 419 2.92 -36.81 3.11
C LEU A 419 2.51 -38.28 3.39
N PRO A 420 1.67 -38.57 4.41
CA PRO A 420 1.17 -39.94 4.65
C PRO A 420 0.37 -40.47 3.45
N PHE A 421 -0.49 -39.64 2.85
CA PHE A 421 -1.27 -40.02 1.66
C PHE A 421 -0.36 -40.30 0.46
N PHE A 422 0.69 -39.49 0.24
CA PHE A 422 1.64 -39.73 -0.85
C PHE A 422 2.48 -41.00 -0.65
N LYS A 423 2.75 -41.41 0.59
CA LYS A 423 3.43 -42.69 0.87
C LYS A 423 2.56 -43.89 0.48
N THR A 424 1.25 -43.84 0.74
CA THR A 424 0.30 -44.91 0.34
C THR A 424 0.15 -45.07 -1.18
N LEU A 425 0.53 -44.06 -1.97
CA LEU A 425 0.53 -44.12 -3.43
C LEU A 425 1.82 -44.72 -4.03
N LYS A 426 2.90 -44.87 -3.24
CA LYS A 426 4.21 -45.38 -3.70
C LYS A 426 4.44 -46.87 -3.43
N LYS A 427 3.62 -47.50 -2.57
CA LYS A 427 3.72 -48.92 -2.17
C LYS A 427 2.37 -49.62 -2.37
N ALA A 428 2.30 -50.92 -2.08
CA ALA A 428 1.02 -51.62 -1.94
C ALA A 428 0.11 -50.84 -0.97
N PHE A 429 -1.17 -50.70 -1.33
CA PHE A 429 -2.09 -49.85 -0.60
C PHE A 429 -2.32 -50.39 0.80
N GLU A 430 -1.93 -49.59 1.79
CA GLU A 430 -2.15 -49.86 3.20
C GLU A 430 -2.52 -48.55 3.88
N TRP A 431 -3.75 -48.47 4.40
CA TRP A 431 -4.23 -47.28 5.12
C TRP A 431 -3.78 -47.38 6.59
N THR A 432 -2.67 -46.72 6.91
CA THR A 432 -2.07 -46.76 8.24
C THR A 432 -2.78 -45.82 9.23
N ASP A 433 -2.54 -46.02 10.53
CA ASP A 433 -3.03 -45.12 11.57
C ASP A 433 -2.53 -43.67 11.37
N GLU A 434 -1.32 -43.49 10.85
CA GLU A 434 -0.78 -42.19 10.44
C GLU A 434 -1.64 -41.52 9.35
N CYS A 435 -2.17 -42.29 8.39
CA CYS A 435 -3.06 -41.78 7.35
C CYS A 435 -4.44 -41.41 7.93
N GLN A 436 -4.95 -42.21 8.86
CA GLN A 436 -6.22 -41.93 9.53
C GLN A 436 -6.13 -40.66 10.38
N GLN A 437 -5.05 -40.50 11.14
CA GLN A 437 -4.81 -39.30 11.95
C GLN A 437 -4.66 -38.05 11.06
N ALA A 438 -3.88 -38.13 9.98
CA ALA A 438 -3.72 -37.02 9.03
C ALA A 438 -5.05 -36.63 8.35
N PHE A 439 -5.92 -37.60 8.07
CA PHE A 439 -7.23 -37.36 7.47
C PHE A 439 -8.20 -36.68 8.42
N GLU A 440 -8.26 -37.09 9.69
CA GLU A 440 -9.09 -36.43 10.70
C GLU A 440 -8.56 -35.05 11.08
N GLU A 441 -7.24 -34.86 11.16
CA GLU A 441 -6.64 -33.52 11.33
C GLU A 441 -7.00 -32.57 10.17
N LEU A 442 -7.00 -33.08 8.94
CA LEU A 442 -7.40 -32.32 7.75
C LEU A 442 -8.88 -31.94 7.80
N LYS A 443 -9.77 -32.86 8.17
CA LYS A 443 -11.20 -32.54 8.38
C LYS A 443 -11.41 -31.53 9.50
N ASN A 444 -10.75 -31.70 10.63
CA ASN A 444 -10.84 -30.78 11.76
C ASN A 444 -10.31 -29.40 11.41
N GLN A 445 -9.26 -29.29 10.58
CA GLN A 445 -8.79 -28.01 10.06
C GLN A 445 -9.85 -27.32 9.20
N PHE A 446 -10.51 -28.05 8.30
CA PHE A 446 -11.60 -27.49 7.48
C PHE A 446 -12.87 -27.17 8.29
N ARG A 447 -13.12 -27.87 9.41
CA ARG A 447 -14.22 -27.56 10.35
C ARG A 447 -13.97 -26.32 11.21
N THR A 448 -12.73 -26.12 11.67
CA THR A 448 -12.39 -25.09 12.66
C THR A 448 -11.93 -23.78 12.03
N ASN A 449 -11.21 -23.80 10.90
CA ASN A 449 -10.81 -22.57 10.21
C ASN A 449 -10.19 -22.82 8.81
N PRO A 450 -10.86 -22.48 7.68
CA PRO A 450 -10.26 -22.58 6.34
C PRO A 450 -9.15 -21.53 6.04
N ARG A 451 -8.78 -20.68 7.02
CA ARG A 451 -8.07 -19.40 6.82
C ARG A 451 -6.55 -19.41 7.01
N ARG A 452 -5.80 -20.52 6.89
CA ARG A 452 -4.35 -20.47 7.22
C ARG A 452 -3.42 -20.82 6.06
N ARG A 453 -2.97 -19.77 5.36
CA ARG A 453 -1.60 -19.70 4.85
C ARG A 453 -0.94 -18.40 5.34
N LYS A 454 -0.03 -18.51 6.31
CA LYS A 454 0.90 -17.42 6.64
C LYS A 454 1.92 -17.34 5.51
N THR A 455 1.71 -16.40 4.60
CA THR A 455 2.75 -15.93 3.68
C THR A 455 2.95 -14.45 3.97
N THR A 456 4.20 -14.03 4.14
CA THR A 456 4.60 -12.63 4.29
C THR A 456 4.04 -11.82 3.12
N VAL A 457 3.05 -10.98 3.36
CA VAL A 457 2.60 -9.95 2.42
C VAL A 457 2.90 -8.62 3.09
N ALA A 458 3.86 -7.90 2.51
CA ALA A 458 4.27 -6.59 2.97
C ALA A 458 3.14 -5.58 2.71
N ARG A 459 2.99 -4.67 3.68
CA ARG A 459 2.15 -3.48 3.67
C ARG A 459 2.19 -2.74 2.34
N LEU A 460 1.01 -2.31 1.92
CA LEU A 460 0.77 -1.16 1.07
C LEU A 460 -0.33 -0.37 1.71
N LEU A 461 -0.08 0.91 1.96
CA LEU A 461 -1.01 2.03 1.81
C LEU A 461 -0.32 3.29 2.32
N HIS A 462 0.02 4.19 1.38
CA HIS A 462 -0.29 5.63 1.47
C HIS A 462 0.18 6.34 0.18
N GLU A 463 -0.76 7.03 -0.48
CA GLU A 463 -0.49 8.22 -1.30
C GLU A 463 0.13 9.34 -0.46
#